data_AF-Q5G6X9-F1
#
_entry.id   AF-Q5G6X9-F1
#
_cell.length_a   1.000
_cell.length_b   1.000
_cell.length_c   1.000
_cell.angle_alpha   90.00
_cell.angle_beta   90.00
_cell.angle_gamma   90.00
#
_symmetry.space_group_name_H-M   'P 1'
#
loop_
_entity.id
_entity.type
_entity.pdbx_description
1 polymer ?
#
loop_
_entity_poly.entity_id
_entity_poly.type
_entity_poly.pdbx_seq_one_letter_code
_entity_poly.pdbx_strand_id
1 'polypeptide(L)'
;VDAYRGAGRPEATYLLERIMETAAREVGLSPAGFRRKNFIRTFPHQTPVIMCYDAGDYDATLDAALKAADYDGFAARKAEAASRGKLRGIGLSCYIEACGIAPSAAVGSLGAGVGLWESAEVRVNPVGSIEVLTGSHSHGQGHETTFAQLISERFGLDTNAVSIVHGDTDKVQFGMGTYGSRSGAVGMSAIVKALDKVEAKAKKIAAHLMEASEGDIQIEGGELKVAGTDKKLTFTEVALAAYTAHNLPEGMEPGLKEGAFYDPTNFTFPAGTYVCEVEVDPDTGKTEVVNFVAADDFGNIINPMIIEKGEF
;
A
#
# COMPACT_ATOMS: atom_id res chain seq x y z
N VAL A 1 -16.87 7.76 -21.73
CA VAL A 1 -15.57 7.71 -21.03
C VAL A 1 -15.90 7.33 -19.61
N ASP A 2 -15.41 6.18 -19.17
CA ASP A 2 -15.67 5.62 -17.84
C ASP A 2 -14.32 5.35 -17.16
N ALA A 3 -14.33 4.99 -15.87
CA ALA A 3 -13.12 4.86 -15.09
C ALA A 3 -12.20 3.73 -15.60
N TYR A 4 -10.96 4.10 -15.93
CA TYR A 4 -9.83 3.19 -16.08
C TYR A 4 -8.67 3.77 -15.27
N ARG A 5 -7.95 2.91 -14.53
CA ARG A 5 -6.94 3.22 -13.49
C ARG A 5 -6.48 4.69 -13.43
N GLY A 6 -6.80 5.37 -12.33
CA GLY A 6 -6.25 6.70 -11.98
C GLY A 6 -7.27 7.85 -11.94
N ALA A 7 -8.48 7.70 -12.47
CA ALA A 7 -9.61 8.61 -12.23
C ALA A 7 -9.28 10.13 -12.34
N GLY A 8 -8.83 10.59 -13.52
CA GLY A 8 -8.46 12.00 -13.76
C GLY A 8 -7.00 12.33 -13.45
N ARG A 9 -6.30 11.46 -12.72
CA ARG A 9 -4.87 11.64 -12.37
C ARG A 9 -3.93 11.35 -13.53
N PRO A 10 -4.15 10.34 -14.39
CA PRO A 10 -3.35 10.17 -15.60
C PRO A 10 -3.37 11.43 -16.47
N GLU A 11 -4.51 12.11 -16.56
CA GLU A 11 -4.68 13.37 -17.29
C GLU A 11 -3.90 14.51 -16.63
N ALA A 12 -3.98 14.64 -15.30
CA ALA A 12 -3.21 15.63 -14.54
C ALA A 12 -1.70 15.41 -14.64
N THR A 13 -1.24 14.17 -14.46
CA THR A 13 0.18 13.77 -14.59
C THR A 13 0.67 13.98 -16.01
N TYR A 14 -0.11 13.58 -17.02
CA TYR A 14 0.24 13.80 -18.43
C TYR A 14 0.42 15.30 -18.73
N LEU A 15 -0.53 16.13 -18.32
CA LEU A 15 -0.46 17.58 -18.52
C LEU A 15 0.81 18.16 -17.87
N LEU A 16 1.02 17.88 -16.58
CA LEU A 16 2.16 18.41 -15.83
C LEU A 16 3.48 17.93 -16.42
N GLU A 17 3.64 16.65 -16.68
CA GLU A 17 4.90 16.09 -17.16
C GLU A 17 5.24 16.51 -18.60
N ARG A 18 4.22 16.74 -19.44
CA ARG A 18 4.41 17.36 -20.77
C ARG A 18 4.84 18.82 -20.66
N ILE A 19 4.29 19.58 -19.72
CA ILE A 19 4.71 20.97 -19.46
C ILE A 19 6.15 21.00 -18.94
N MET A 20 6.49 20.13 -17.98
CA MET A 20 7.84 20.02 -17.42
C MET A 20 8.88 19.71 -18.49
N GLU A 21 8.58 18.76 -19.38
CA GLU A 21 9.44 18.39 -20.51
C GLU A 21 9.63 19.55 -21.49
N THR A 22 8.56 20.24 -21.87
CA THR A 22 8.58 21.32 -22.86
C THR A 22 9.32 22.54 -22.30
N ALA A 23 8.98 22.95 -21.08
CA ALA A 23 9.59 24.09 -20.42
C ALA A 23 11.10 23.89 -20.22
N ALA A 24 11.54 22.70 -19.81
CA ALA A 24 12.95 22.37 -19.65
C ALA A 24 13.75 22.64 -20.95
N ARG A 25 13.20 22.18 -22.09
CA ARG A 25 13.84 22.35 -23.40
C ARG A 25 13.85 23.81 -23.86
N GLU A 26 12.77 24.55 -23.63
CA GLU A 26 12.68 25.98 -23.98
C GLU A 26 13.68 26.83 -23.22
N VAL A 27 13.94 26.52 -21.94
CA VAL A 27 14.91 27.26 -21.10
C VAL A 27 16.33 26.70 -21.16
N GLY A 28 16.59 25.70 -22.02
CA GLY A 28 17.92 25.13 -22.22
C GLY A 28 18.44 24.26 -21.07
N LEU A 29 17.56 23.68 -20.25
CA LEU A 29 17.90 22.74 -19.19
C LEU A 29 17.57 21.30 -19.60
N SER A 30 18.29 20.32 -19.03
CA SER A 30 17.93 18.91 -19.23
C SER A 30 16.58 18.63 -18.54
N PRO A 31 15.69 17.80 -19.13
CA PRO A 31 14.40 17.51 -18.51
C PRO A 31 14.49 16.87 -17.12
N ALA A 32 15.50 16.03 -16.89
CA ALA A 32 15.79 15.46 -15.56
C ALA A 32 16.27 16.54 -14.57
N GLY A 33 17.21 17.39 -14.98
CA GLY A 33 17.73 18.48 -14.14
C GLY A 33 16.66 19.52 -13.81
N PHE A 34 15.75 19.80 -14.74
CA PHE A 34 14.64 20.72 -14.52
C PHE A 34 13.64 20.18 -13.48
N ARG A 35 13.30 18.89 -13.54
CA ARG A 35 12.47 18.25 -12.50
C ARG A 35 13.15 18.27 -11.14
N ARG A 36 14.41 17.83 -11.08
CA ARG A 36 15.23 17.86 -9.85
C ARG A 36 15.22 19.25 -9.21
N LYS A 37 15.42 20.31 -9.99
CA LYS A 37 15.40 21.69 -9.48
C LYS A 37 14.07 22.08 -8.81
N ASN A 38 12.95 21.48 -9.23
CA ASN A 38 11.61 21.82 -8.78
C ASN A 38 10.99 20.81 -7.79
N PHE A 39 11.67 19.71 -7.45
CA PHE A 39 11.15 18.75 -6.48
C PHE A 39 10.91 19.37 -5.09
N ILE A 40 9.80 18.94 -4.48
CA ILE A 40 9.48 19.18 -3.07
C ILE A 40 10.46 18.36 -2.23
N ARG A 41 10.99 18.95 -1.15
CA ARG A 41 12.03 18.35 -0.29
C ARG A 41 11.73 18.39 1.20
N THR A 42 10.64 19.03 1.58
CA THR A 42 10.24 19.22 2.97
C THR A 42 8.85 18.68 3.15
N PHE A 43 8.70 17.74 4.08
CA PHE A 43 7.43 17.07 4.37
C PHE A 43 7.06 17.22 5.85
N PRO A 44 5.76 17.31 6.21
CA PRO A 44 4.62 17.32 5.30
C PRO A 44 4.56 18.60 4.43
N HIS A 45 4.06 18.48 3.19
CA HIS A 45 4.00 19.58 2.22
C HIS A 45 2.55 19.90 1.84
N GLN A 46 2.05 21.05 2.31
CA GLN A 46 0.75 21.55 1.90
C GLN A 46 0.80 22.04 0.45
N THR A 47 0.04 21.39 -0.44
CA THR A 47 -0.11 21.85 -1.82
C THR A 47 -0.99 23.12 -1.88
N PRO A 48 -0.95 23.90 -2.96
CA PRO A 48 -1.89 25.01 -3.18
C PRO A 48 -3.36 24.58 -3.31
N VAL A 49 -3.64 23.28 -3.34
CA VAL A 49 -4.98 22.68 -3.37
C VAL A 49 -5.22 21.90 -2.07
N ILE A 50 -6.19 20.99 -2.04
CA ILE A 50 -6.63 20.32 -0.81
C ILE A 50 -5.60 19.36 -0.18
N MET A 51 -4.63 18.86 -0.95
CA MET A 51 -3.76 17.76 -0.52
C MET A 51 -2.56 18.25 0.29
N CYS A 52 -2.19 17.48 1.32
CA CYS A 52 -0.96 17.67 2.08
C CYS A 52 -0.11 16.40 1.94
N TYR A 53 0.99 16.48 1.19
CA TYR A 53 1.85 15.32 0.97
C TYR A 53 2.55 14.92 2.27
N ASP A 54 2.57 13.62 2.56
CA ASP A 54 3.00 13.03 3.82
C ASP A 54 4.51 12.83 3.90
N ALA A 55 5.11 12.25 2.87
CA ALA A 55 6.54 11.97 2.75
C ALA A 55 6.98 11.83 1.28
N GLY A 56 8.29 11.75 1.04
CA GLY A 56 8.84 11.38 -0.25
C GLY A 56 10.34 11.61 -0.39
N ASP A 57 11.00 10.76 -1.18
CA ASP A 57 12.36 10.97 -1.68
C ASP A 57 12.37 10.92 -3.22
N TYR A 58 12.02 12.05 -3.83
CA TYR A 58 11.88 12.14 -5.29
C TYR A 58 13.23 12.15 -6.01
N ASP A 59 14.29 12.58 -5.33
CA ASP A 59 15.64 12.49 -5.86
C ASP A 59 16.08 11.02 -5.96
N ALA A 60 15.75 10.18 -4.98
CA ALA A 60 16.06 8.75 -5.02
C ALA A 60 15.39 8.00 -6.18
N THR A 61 14.08 8.21 -6.41
CA THR A 61 13.38 7.55 -7.53
C THR A 61 13.90 8.04 -8.89
N LEU A 62 14.21 9.34 -9.02
CA LEU A 62 14.82 9.89 -10.23
C LEU A 62 16.21 9.27 -10.47
N ASP A 63 17.09 9.23 -9.46
CA ASP A 63 18.42 8.65 -9.59
C ASP A 63 18.38 7.16 -9.93
N ALA A 64 17.49 6.40 -9.28
CA ALA A 64 17.30 4.98 -9.57
C ALA A 64 16.88 4.75 -11.03
N ALA A 65 15.90 5.52 -11.51
CA ALA A 65 15.41 5.41 -12.89
C ALA A 65 16.46 5.81 -13.93
N LEU A 66 17.16 6.94 -13.73
CA LEU A 66 18.19 7.42 -14.66
C LEU A 66 19.36 6.44 -14.74
N LYS A 67 19.77 5.87 -13.61
CA LYS A 67 20.83 4.86 -13.55
C LYS A 67 20.40 3.58 -14.26
N ALA A 68 19.22 3.04 -13.96
CA ALA A 68 18.74 1.81 -14.56
C ALA A 68 18.48 1.95 -16.07
N ALA A 69 18.10 3.14 -16.54
CA ALA A 69 17.92 3.43 -17.97
C ALA A 69 19.22 3.74 -18.72
N ASP A 70 20.37 3.82 -18.04
CA ASP A 70 21.63 4.35 -18.61
C ASP A 70 21.37 5.68 -19.36
N TYR A 71 20.76 6.64 -18.65
CA TYR A 71 20.26 7.88 -19.25
C TYR A 71 21.37 8.71 -19.93
N ASP A 72 22.56 8.76 -19.33
CA ASP A 72 23.71 9.49 -19.89
C ASP A 72 24.24 8.84 -21.18
N GLY A 73 24.07 7.53 -21.34
CA GLY A 73 24.41 6.79 -22.56
C GLY A 73 23.46 7.03 -23.74
N PHE A 74 22.34 7.72 -23.55
CA PHE A 74 21.29 7.87 -24.56
C PHE A 74 21.79 8.51 -25.88
N ALA A 75 22.72 9.47 -25.82
CA ALA A 75 23.24 10.13 -27.01
C ALA A 75 23.91 9.15 -27.99
N ALA A 76 24.66 8.17 -27.46
CA ALA A 76 25.29 7.13 -28.28
C ALA A 76 24.24 6.20 -28.89
N ARG A 77 23.25 5.77 -28.10
CA ARG A 77 22.13 4.92 -28.59
C ARG A 77 21.29 5.62 -29.66
N LYS A 78 21.08 6.93 -29.53
CA LYS A 78 20.39 7.74 -30.54
C LYS A 78 21.16 7.83 -31.85
N ALA A 79 22.48 7.99 -31.79
CA ALA A 79 23.33 8.02 -32.97
C ALA A 79 23.38 6.64 -33.67
N GLU A 80 23.41 5.55 -32.90
CA GLU A 80 23.32 4.19 -33.41
C GLU A 80 22.00 3.96 -34.16
N ALA A 81 20.85 4.30 -33.55
CA ALA A 81 19.55 4.15 -34.18
C ALA A 81 19.45 4.96 -35.50
N ALA A 82 20.00 6.18 -35.51
CA ALA A 82 20.07 6.99 -36.71
C ALA A 82 20.87 6.30 -37.84
N SER A 83 21.95 5.57 -37.52
CA SER A 83 22.73 4.81 -38.51
C SER A 83 21.94 3.66 -39.14
N ARG A 84 20.93 3.15 -38.44
CA ARG A 84 19.96 2.15 -38.94
C ARG A 84 18.73 2.79 -39.62
N GLY A 85 18.72 4.11 -39.82
CA GLY A 85 17.59 4.84 -40.40
C GLY A 85 16.39 4.98 -39.46
N LYS A 86 16.57 4.85 -38.14
CA LYS A 86 15.51 5.01 -37.14
C LYS A 86 15.65 6.32 -36.38
N LEU A 87 14.53 6.87 -35.92
CA LEU A 87 14.52 7.92 -34.90
C LEU A 87 14.50 7.26 -33.52
N ARG A 88 15.19 7.85 -32.54
CA ARG A 88 15.14 7.38 -31.15
C ARG A 88 14.81 8.52 -30.20
N GLY A 89 13.85 8.26 -29.31
CA GLY A 89 13.40 9.18 -28.26
C GLY A 89 13.57 8.58 -26.88
N ILE A 90 13.80 9.44 -25.89
CA ILE A 90 13.74 9.11 -24.47
C ILE A 90 12.76 10.07 -23.80
N GLY A 91 11.84 9.51 -23.03
CA GLY A 91 10.85 10.23 -22.25
C GLY A 91 11.03 9.95 -20.76
N LEU A 92 10.69 10.95 -19.94
CA LEU A 92 10.74 10.90 -18.49
C LEU A 92 9.38 11.30 -17.93
N SER A 93 8.90 10.61 -16.91
CA SER A 93 7.70 10.95 -16.15
C SER A 93 7.95 10.76 -14.65
N CYS A 94 8.02 11.84 -13.89
CA CYS A 94 8.02 11.82 -12.42
C CYS A 94 6.59 12.06 -11.95
N TYR A 95 6.03 11.15 -11.17
CA TYR A 95 4.64 11.23 -10.72
C TYR A 95 4.54 11.22 -9.20
N ILE A 96 3.45 11.80 -8.71
CA ILE A 96 2.95 11.63 -7.34
C ILE A 96 1.49 11.21 -7.49
N GLU A 97 1.12 10.10 -6.86
CA GLU A 97 -0.20 9.51 -6.98
C GLU A 97 -0.95 9.65 -5.64
N ALA A 98 -2.19 10.13 -5.66
CA ALA A 98 -3.01 10.24 -4.45
C ALA A 98 -3.80 8.93 -4.20
N CYS A 99 -3.22 8.02 -3.43
CA CYS A 99 -3.80 6.72 -3.09
C CYS A 99 -4.62 6.77 -1.79
N GLY A 100 -5.37 5.70 -1.49
CA GLY A 100 -6.07 5.60 -0.21
C GLY A 100 -7.23 6.58 -0.04
N ILE A 101 -7.92 6.91 -1.13
CA ILE A 101 -8.78 8.09 -1.28
C ILE A 101 -9.53 8.46 0.01
N ALA A 102 -9.06 9.61 0.51
CA ALA A 102 -9.57 10.66 1.38
C ALA A 102 -10.26 10.36 2.72
N PRO A 103 -10.03 11.24 3.72
CA PRO A 103 -10.94 11.38 4.87
C PRO A 103 -12.36 11.67 4.42
N SER A 104 -13.34 10.99 5.03
CA SER A 104 -14.75 11.11 4.66
C SER A 104 -15.28 12.55 4.78
N ALA A 105 -14.84 13.30 5.80
CA ALA A 105 -15.22 14.70 5.97
C ALA A 105 -14.73 15.61 4.83
N ALA A 106 -13.51 15.37 4.33
CA ALA A 106 -12.91 16.16 3.26
C ALA A 106 -13.66 15.96 1.94
N VAL A 107 -13.95 14.71 1.55
CA VAL A 107 -14.70 14.44 0.31
C VAL A 107 -16.17 14.82 0.42
N GLY A 108 -16.76 14.74 1.62
CA GLY A 108 -18.10 15.28 1.87
C GLY A 108 -18.17 16.78 1.56
N SER A 109 -17.15 17.56 1.94
CA SER A 109 -17.07 18.99 1.59
C SER A 109 -16.95 19.27 0.09
N LEU A 110 -16.48 18.29 -0.69
CA LEU A 110 -16.36 18.36 -2.15
C LEU A 110 -17.60 17.81 -2.87
N GLY A 111 -18.64 17.41 -2.12
CA GLY A 111 -19.91 16.92 -2.67
C GLY A 111 -19.96 15.42 -2.93
N ALA A 112 -19.03 14.63 -2.38
CA ALA A 112 -19.13 13.17 -2.46
C ALA A 112 -20.36 12.66 -1.68
N GLY A 113 -21.15 11.77 -2.29
CA GLY A 113 -22.36 11.22 -1.69
C GLY A 113 -22.14 10.10 -0.67
N VAL A 114 -20.90 9.64 -0.50
CA VAL A 114 -20.51 8.56 0.42
C VAL A 114 -19.16 8.87 1.07
N GLY A 115 -18.94 8.35 2.28
CA GLY A 115 -17.62 8.35 2.92
C GLY A 115 -16.65 7.40 2.24
N LEU A 116 -15.37 7.46 2.61
CA LEU A 116 -14.31 6.63 2.01
C LEU A 116 -13.49 5.87 3.05
N TRP A 117 -14.14 5.55 4.17
CA TRP A 117 -13.66 4.65 5.20
C TRP A 117 -13.67 3.19 4.73
N GLU A 118 -13.05 2.28 5.49
CA GLU A 118 -13.16 0.82 5.27
C GLU A 118 -13.42 0.08 6.59
N SER A 119 -13.92 -1.15 6.51
CA SER A 119 -14.15 -2.01 7.67
C SER A 119 -13.40 -3.34 7.60
N ALA A 120 -13.15 -3.90 8.78
CA ALA A 120 -12.66 -5.26 8.95
C ALA A 120 -13.17 -5.87 10.26
N GLU A 121 -13.43 -7.17 10.24
CA GLU A 121 -13.60 -8.03 11.41
C GLU A 121 -12.52 -9.10 11.40
N VAL A 122 -11.83 -9.26 12.53
CA VAL A 122 -10.85 -10.32 12.75
C VAL A 122 -11.44 -11.29 13.76
N ARG A 123 -11.56 -12.55 13.37
CA ARG A 123 -12.03 -13.64 14.22
C ARG A 123 -10.93 -14.66 14.40
N VAL A 124 -10.45 -14.80 15.62
CA VAL A 124 -9.56 -15.91 15.99
C VAL A 124 -10.43 -17.08 16.42
N ASN A 125 -10.30 -18.24 15.78
CA ASN A 125 -11.04 -19.45 16.12
C ASN A 125 -10.39 -20.18 17.32
N PRO A 126 -11.11 -21.08 18.02
CA PRO A 126 -10.57 -21.78 19.18
C PRO A 126 -9.29 -22.58 18.93
N VAL A 127 -9.04 -22.98 17.68
CA VAL A 127 -7.83 -23.74 17.27
C VAL A 127 -6.66 -22.84 16.86
N GLY A 128 -6.81 -21.52 16.94
CA GLY A 128 -5.76 -20.53 16.61
C GLY A 128 -5.73 -20.05 15.15
N SER A 129 -6.54 -20.63 14.26
CA SER A 129 -6.72 -20.08 12.90
C SER A 129 -7.47 -18.74 12.94
N ILE A 130 -7.21 -17.86 11.98
CA ILE A 130 -7.78 -16.51 11.89
C ILE A 130 -8.61 -16.37 10.62
N GLU A 131 -9.84 -15.88 10.75
CA GLU A 131 -10.66 -15.42 9.63
C GLU A 131 -10.70 -13.89 9.65
N VAL A 132 -10.41 -13.26 8.52
CA VAL A 132 -10.49 -11.81 8.34
C VAL A 132 -11.60 -11.51 7.35
N LEU A 133 -12.67 -10.88 7.82
CA LEU A 133 -13.78 -10.43 6.99
C LEU A 133 -13.54 -8.97 6.65
N THR A 134 -13.37 -8.65 5.37
CA THR A 134 -13.01 -7.29 4.94
C THR A 134 -14.04 -6.73 3.96
N GLY A 135 -14.26 -5.42 4.06
CA GLY A 135 -15.05 -4.68 3.09
C GLY A 135 -14.33 -4.39 1.76
N SER A 136 -13.01 -4.62 1.66
CA SER A 136 -12.28 -4.61 0.39
C SER A 136 -12.61 -5.85 -0.45
N HIS A 137 -12.60 -5.75 -1.78
CA HIS A 137 -12.94 -6.86 -2.67
C HIS A 137 -11.85 -7.11 -3.72
N SER A 138 -11.35 -8.34 -3.75
CA SER A 138 -10.29 -8.75 -4.66
C SER A 138 -10.85 -8.92 -6.09
N HIS A 139 -10.15 -8.37 -7.09
CA HIS A 139 -10.37 -8.55 -8.53
C HIS A 139 -9.08 -9.03 -9.23
N GLY A 140 -8.12 -9.60 -8.49
CA GLY A 140 -6.82 -10.05 -9.02
C GLY A 140 -5.65 -9.13 -8.67
N GLN A 141 -5.55 -8.69 -7.42
CA GLN A 141 -4.51 -7.83 -6.85
C GLN A 141 -3.87 -8.45 -5.60
N GLY A 142 -4.30 -9.66 -5.22
CA GLY A 142 -3.63 -10.48 -4.21
C GLY A 142 -3.96 -10.11 -2.77
N HIS A 143 -5.18 -9.65 -2.49
CA HIS A 143 -5.62 -9.33 -1.13
C HIS A 143 -5.55 -10.54 -0.22
N GLU A 144 -5.94 -11.71 -0.71
CA GLU A 144 -5.92 -12.97 0.02
C GLU A 144 -4.53 -13.33 0.53
N THR A 145 -3.49 -13.03 -0.26
CA THR A 145 -2.09 -13.27 0.09
C THR A 145 -1.53 -12.15 0.97
N THR A 146 -1.65 -10.90 0.53
CA THR A 146 -1.00 -9.76 1.20
C THR A 146 -1.64 -9.43 2.55
N PHE A 147 -2.95 -9.58 2.67
CA PHE A 147 -3.62 -9.36 3.95
C PHE A 147 -3.21 -10.48 4.90
N ALA A 148 -3.19 -11.74 4.45
CA ALA A 148 -2.73 -12.86 5.29
C ALA A 148 -1.28 -12.69 5.77
N GLN A 149 -0.37 -12.20 4.91
CA GLN A 149 1.02 -11.90 5.29
C GLN A 149 1.11 -10.88 6.42
N LEU A 150 0.32 -9.80 6.37
CA LEU A 150 0.26 -8.80 7.43
C LEU A 150 -0.13 -9.41 8.80
N ILE A 151 -1.15 -10.27 8.83
CA ILE A 151 -1.57 -10.95 10.08
C ILE A 151 -0.49 -11.93 10.54
N SER A 152 0.04 -12.72 9.61
CA SER A 152 1.07 -13.73 9.86
C SER A 152 2.32 -13.12 10.49
N GLU A 153 2.83 -12.03 9.93
CA GLU A 153 3.97 -11.29 10.48
C GLU A 153 3.66 -10.74 11.88
N ARG A 154 2.47 -10.17 12.07
CA ARG A 154 2.09 -9.55 13.34
C ARG A 154 2.03 -10.53 14.52
N PHE A 155 1.61 -11.77 14.29
CA PHE A 155 1.48 -12.78 15.35
C PHE A 155 2.52 -13.90 15.28
N GLY A 156 3.36 -13.94 14.24
CA GLY A 156 4.31 -15.02 14.00
C GLY A 156 3.64 -16.36 13.67
N LEU A 157 2.52 -16.33 12.95
CA LEU A 157 1.75 -17.52 12.57
C LEU A 157 2.05 -17.92 11.12
N ASP A 158 1.79 -19.18 10.77
CA ASP A 158 1.80 -19.62 9.37
C ASP A 158 0.72 -18.87 8.58
N THR A 159 1.02 -18.41 7.36
CA THR A 159 0.04 -17.69 6.52
C THR A 159 -1.18 -18.55 6.20
N ASN A 160 -1.05 -19.88 6.14
CA ASN A 160 -2.17 -20.81 5.92
C ASN A 160 -3.12 -20.89 7.12
N ALA A 161 -2.71 -20.39 8.29
CA ALA A 161 -3.61 -20.25 9.44
C ALA A 161 -4.57 -19.06 9.27
N VAL A 162 -4.37 -18.20 8.27
CA VAL A 162 -5.17 -17.00 8.02
C VAL A 162 -5.99 -17.19 6.75
N SER A 163 -7.28 -16.88 6.83
CA SER A 163 -8.18 -16.85 5.68
C SER A 163 -8.81 -15.47 5.53
N ILE A 164 -8.90 -14.99 4.29
CA ILE A 164 -9.48 -13.70 3.96
C ILE A 164 -10.83 -13.93 3.29
N VAL A 165 -11.88 -13.33 3.84
CA VAL A 165 -13.26 -13.40 3.35
C VAL A 165 -13.68 -12.02 2.87
N HIS A 166 -14.04 -11.93 1.59
CA HIS A 166 -14.56 -10.71 0.97
C HIS A 166 -15.66 -11.03 -0.05
N GLY A 167 -16.46 -10.04 -0.42
CA GLY A 167 -17.44 -10.12 -1.52
C GLY A 167 -18.82 -10.69 -1.16
N ASP A 168 -18.96 -11.41 -0.05
CA ASP A 168 -20.23 -11.92 0.45
C ASP A 168 -20.82 -10.99 1.52
N THR A 169 -21.74 -10.11 1.12
CA THR A 169 -22.35 -9.09 2.00
C THR A 169 -23.24 -9.68 3.10
N ASP A 170 -23.61 -10.96 3.03
CA ASP A 170 -24.28 -11.65 4.14
C ASP A 170 -23.28 -12.01 5.26
N LYS A 171 -21.98 -12.05 4.93
CA LYS A 171 -20.90 -12.39 5.86
C LYS A 171 -20.08 -11.18 6.28
N VAL A 172 -19.67 -10.33 5.34
CA VAL A 172 -18.72 -9.25 5.60
C VAL A 172 -19.42 -7.98 6.08
N GLN A 173 -18.72 -7.19 6.89
CA GLN A 173 -19.18 -5.85 7.26
C GLN A 173 -19.27 -4.97 6.01
N PHE A 174 -20.18 -3.98 6.04
CA PHE A 174 -20.25 -3.00 4.96
C PHE A 174 -18.90 -2.33 4.77
N GLY A 175 -18.47 -2.19 3.52
CA GLY A 175 -17.22 -1.57 3.15
C GLY A 175 -17.36 -0.72 1.92
N MET A 176 -16.34 0.09 1.66
CA MET A 176 -16.32 0.94 0.47
C MET A 176 -15.67 0.23 -0.73
N GLY A 177 -15.09 -0.96 -0.56
CA GLY A 177 -14.60 -1.78 -1.66
C GLY A 177 -13.23 -1.37 -2.19
N THR A 178 -12.84 -1.96 -3.33
CA THR A 178 -11.51 -1.77 -3.91
C THR A 178 -11.54 -0.94 -5.18
N TYR A 179 -10.97 0.26 -5.09
CA TYR A 179 -10.67 1.20 -6.19
C TYR A 179 -9.65 2.23 -5.67
N GLY A 180 -9.18 3.15 -6.52
CA GLY A 180 -8.35 4.28 -6.10
C GLY A 180 -7.10 3.89 -5.29
N SER A 181 -6.58 2.69 -5.55
CA SER A 181 -5.45 2.08 -4.83
C SER A 181 -5.61 2.11 -3.29
N ARG A 182 -6.83 1.87 -2.79
CA ARG A 182 -7.17 2.10 -1.38
C ARG A 182 -7.08 0.89 -0.46
N SER A 183 -7.05 -0.33 -1.00
CA SER A 183 -7.15 -1.54 -0.17
C SER A 183 -5.97 -1.74 0.79
N GLY A 184 -4.75 -1.38 0.40
CA GLY A 184 -3.63 -1.33 1.34
C GLY A 184 -3.82 -0.20 2.36
N ALA A 185 -3.87 1.04 1.89
CA ALA A 185 -3.90 2.22 2.76
C ALA A 185 -5.09 2.29 3.73
N VAL A 186 -6.28 1.82 3.33
CA VAL A 186 -7.51 1.92 4.13
C VAL A 186 -7.99 0.55 4.61
N GLY A 187 -8.00 -0.46 3.74
CA GLY A 187 -8.45 -1.81 4.08
C GLY A 187 -7.52 -2.54 5.06
N MET A 188 -6.22 -2.61 4.77
CA MET A 188 -5.26 -3.17 5.74
C MET A 188 -5.20 -2.33 7.01
N SER A 189 -5.36 -1.01 6.94
CA SER A 189 -5.45 -0.17 8.14
C SER A 189 -6.66 -0.53 9.02
N ALA A 190 -7.83 -0.81 8.44
CA ALA A 190 -8.99 -1.31 9.19
C ALA A 190 -8.68 -2.66 9.85
N ILE A 191 -8.00 -3.56 9.14
CA ILE A 191 -7.52 -4.84 9.68
C ILE A 191 -6.58 -4.61 10.86
N VAL A 192 -5.59 -3.72 10.73
CA VAL A 192 -4.65 -3.33 11.81
C VAL A 192 -5.41 -2.81 13.03
N LYS A 193 -6.45 -1.98 12.85
CA LYS A 193 -7.27 -1.49 13.97
C LYS A 193 -8.10 -2.58 14.65
N ALA A 194 -8.56 -3.58 13.92
CA ALA A 194 -9.18 -4.76 14.52
C ALA A 194 -8.14 -5.62 15.26
N LEU A 195 -6.97 -5.83 14.66
CA LEU A 195 -5.85 -6.57 15.28
C LEU A 195 -5.35 -5.92 16.56
N ASP A 196 -5.27 -4.58 16.63
CA ASP A 196 -4.90 -3.85 17.85
C ASP A 196 -5.81 -4.26 19.03
N LYS A 197 -7.12 -4.44 18.77
CA LYS A 197 -8.10 -4.85 19.79
C LYS A 197 -7.99 -6.34 20.12
N VAL A 198 -7.81 -7.20 19.10
CA VAL A 198 -7.57 -8.65 19.30
C VAL A 198 -6.33 -8.87 20.15
N GLU A 199 -5.24 -8.19 19.83
CA GLU A 199 -3.98 -8.25 20.55
C GLU A 199 -4.15 -7.78 22.01
N ALA A 200 -4.83 -6.66 22.24
CA ALA A 200 -5.11 -6.18 23.59
C ALA A 200 -5.91 -7.21 24.41
N LYS A 201 -6.94 -7.82 23.82
CA LYS A 201 -7.74 -8.87 24.49
C LYS A 201 -6.90 -10.13 24.75
N ALA A 202 -6.11 -10.58 23.78
CA ALA A 202 -5.24 -11.75 23.91
C ALA A 202 -4.16 -11.54 25.00
N LYS A 203 -3.54 -10.36 25.05
CA LYS A 203 -2.56 -10.00 26.09
C LYS A 203 -3.17 -10.02 27.49
N LYS A 204 -4.40 -9.52 27.67
CA LYS A 204 -5.11 -9.59 28.94
C LYS A 204 -5.40 -11.01 29.39
N ILE A 205 -5.83 -11.87 28.46
CA ILE A 205 -6.05 -13.30 28.74
C ILE A 205 -4.74 -13.95 29.15
N ALA A 206 -3.67 -13.76 28.37
CA ALA A 206 -2.36 -14.35 28.65
C ALA A 206 -1.77 -13.87 29.99
N ALA A 207 -1.86 -12.57 30.28
CA ALA A 207 -1.42 -11.98 31.54
C ALA A 207 -2.14 -12.60 32.74
N HIS A 208 -3.47 -12.75 32.64
CA HIS A 208 -4.29 -13.37 33.69
C HIS A 208 -3.90 -14.84 33.91
N LEU A 209 -3.77 -15.62 32.83
CA LEU A 209 -3.42 -17.04 32.91
C LEU A 209 -2.00 -17.29 33.44
N MET A 210 -1.07 -16.38 33.16
CA MET A 210 0.33 -16.49 33.61
C MET A 210 0.62 -15.76 34.93
N GLU A 211 -0.40 -15.13 35.53
CA GLU A 211 -0.29 -14.28 36.71
C GLU A 211 0.81 -13.22 36.55
N ALA A 212 0.77 -12.50 35.42
CA ALA A 212 1.75 -11.48 35.04
C ALA A 212 1.07 -10.13 34.75
N SER A 213 1.86 -9.07 34.63
CA SER A 213 1.35 -7.77 34.19
C SER A 213 1.05 -7.77 32.69
N GLU A 214 -0.04 -7.13 32.27
CA GLU A 214 -0.39 -6.97 30.84
C GLU A 214 0.72 -6.30 30.04
N GLY A 215 1.39 -5.30 30.62
CA GLY A 215 2.47 -4.56 29.97
C GLY A 215 3.74 -5.39 29.72
N ASP A 216 3.87 -6.54 30.39
CA ASP A 216 5.02 -7.43 30.24
C ASP A 216 4.77 -8.50 29.17
N ILE A 217 3.55 -8.59 28.61
CA ILE A 217 3.21 -9.59 27.59
C ILE A 217 3.66 -9.14 26.20
N GLN A 218 4.51 -9.95 25.58
CA GLN A 218 4.98 -9.79 24.20
C GLN A 218 4.43 -10.91 23.33
N ILE A 219 4.06 -10.60 22.09
CA ILE A 219 3.67 -11.61 21.09
C ILE A 219 4.83 -11.77 20.13
N GLU A 220 5.34 -12.99 20.00
CA GLU A 220 6.46 -13.29 19.13
C GLU A 220 6.44 -14.77 18.72
N GLY A 221 6.55 -15.05 17.42
CA GLY A 221 6.71 -16.41 16.90
C GLY A 221 5.54 -17.34 17.23
N GLY A 222 4.30 -16.83 17.23
CA GLY A 222 3.10 -17.61 17.55
C GLY A 222 2.89 -17.85 19.04
N GLU A 223 3.61 -17.15 19.91
CA GLU A 223 3.55 -17.29 21.37
C GLU A 223 3.31 -15.93 22.04
N LEU A 224 2.63 -15.94 23.18
CA LEU A 224 2.50 -14.83 24.11
C LEU A 224 3.42 -15.10 25.31
N LYS A 225 4.45 -14.29 25.49
CA LYS A 225 5.54 -14.47 26.46
C LYS A 225 5.56 -13.35 27.50
N VAL A 226 5.91 -13.67 28.74
CA VAL A 226 6.21 -12.65 29.77
C VAL A 226 7.67 -12.24 29.64
N ALA A 227 7.90 -10.95 29.38
CA ALA A 227 9.24 -10.39 29.18
C ALA A 227 10.20 -10.72 30.34
N GLY A 228 11.40 -11.20 30.00
CA GLY A 228 12.44 -11.53 31.00
C GLY A 228 12.22 -12.85 31.76
N THR A 229 11.25 -13.68 31.36
CA THR A 229 10.99 -14.99 31.98
C THR A 229 10.85 -16.10 30.94
N ASP A 230 10.67 -17.35 31.39
CA ASP A 230 10.34 -18.51 30.57
C ASP A 230 8.82 -18.77 30.45
N LYS A 231 7.98 -17.97 31.14
CA LYS A 231 6.53 -18.10 31.08
C LYS A 231 6.02 -17.70 29.70
N LYS A 232 5.28 -18.62 29.07
CA LYS A 232 4.65 -18.41 27.78
C LYS A 232 3.41 -19.26 27.60
N LEU A 233 2.54 -18.81 26.70
CA LEU A 233 1.42 -19.56 26.15
C LEU A 233 1.51 -19.49 24.63
N THR A 234 1.18 -20.57 23.95
CA THR A 234 0.97 -20.55 22.51
C THR A 234 -0.26 -19.69 22.17
N PHE A 235 -0.29 -19.14 20.95
CA PHE A 235 -1.44 -18.40 20.46
C PHE A 235 -2.72 -19.25 20.49
N THR A 236 -2.61 -20.55 20.19
CA THR A 236 -3.73 -21.50 20.26
C THR A 236 -4.24 -21.69 21.69
N GLU A 237 -3.38 -21.75 22.71
CA GLU A 237 -3.81 -21.86 24.11
C GLU A 237 -4.60 -20.62 24.54
N VAL A 238 -4.13 -19.43 24.17
CA VAL A 238 -4.84 -18.17 24.47
C VAL A 238 -6.17 -18.09 23.71
N ALA A 239 -6.19 -18.48 22.43
CA ALA A 239 -7.41 -18.55 21.64
C ALA A 239 -8.42 -19.53 22.28
N LEU A 240 -8.00 -20.74 22.64
CA LEU A 240 -8.86 -21.74 23.28
C LEU A 240 -9.38 -21.26 24.64
N ALA A 241 -8.55 -20.60 25.44
CA ALA A 241 -8.95 -20.03 26.71
C ALA A 241 -10.05 -18.97 26.55
N ALA A 242 -9.97 -18.15 25.50
CA ALA A 242 -11.00 -17.16 25.19
C ALA A 242 -12.38 -17.78 25.00
N TYR A 243 -12.48 -18.97 24.39
CA TYR A 243 -13.76 -19.63 24.10
C TYR A 243 -14.23 -20.61 25.16
N THR A 244 -13.32 -21.32 25.82
CA THR A 244 -13.69 -22.18 26.96
C THR A 244 -14.14 -21.33 28.15
N ALA A 245 -13.55 -20.15 28.31
CA ALA A 245 -13.96 -19.11 29.24
C ALA A 245 -14.06 -19.53 30.72
N HIS A 246 -13.40 -20.64 31.10
CA HIS A 246 -13.38 -21.11 32.48
C HIS A 246 -12.51 -20.23 33.39
N ASN A 247 -11.54 -19.51 32.82
CA ASN A 247 -10.55 -18.71 33.56
C ASN A 247 -10.19 -17.44 32.77
N LEU A 248 -11.16 -16.52 32.66
CA LEU A 248 -10.95 -15.19 32.08
C LEU A 248 -10.88 -14.12 33.19
N PRO A 249 -10.28 -12.96 32.89
CA PRO A 249 -10.43 -11.77 33.74
C PRO A 249 -11.89 -11.49 34.06
N GLU A 250 -12.16 -11.03 35.28
CA GLU A 250 -13.52 -10.68 35.70
C GLU A 250 -14.15 -9.64 34.76
N GLY A 251 -15.40 -9.90 34.34
CA GLY A 251 -16.13 -9.02 33.42
C GLY A 251 -15.71 -9.10 31.94
N MET A 252 -14.76 -9.96 31.57
CA MET A 252 -14.39 -10.18 30.18
C MET A 252 -15.39 -11.09 29.47
N GLU A 253 -15.92 -10.65 28.33
CA GLU A 253 -16.75 -11.50 27.47
C GLU A 253 -15.92 -12.61 26.79
N PRO A 254 -16.47 -13.84 26.68
CA PRO A 254 -15.85 -14.92 25.91
C PRO A 254 -15.60 -14.58 24.43
N GLY A 255 -14.71 -15.36 23.82
CA GLY A 255 -14.33 -15.27 22.40
C GLY A 255 -13.20 -14.29 22.12
N LEU A 256 -12.61 -14.40 20.94
CA LEU A 256 -11.49 -13.56 20.50
C LEU A 256 -11.78 -13.05 19.08
N LYS A 257 -12.70 -12.09 19.02
CA LYS A 257 -13.23 -11.52 17.78
C LYS A 257 -13.42 -10.03 17.97
N GLU A 258 -12.87 -9.23 17.06
CA GLU A 258 -12.96 -7.77 17.12
C GLU A 258 -13.15 -7.16 15.73
N GLY A 259 -13.86 -6.03 15.66
CA GLY A 259 -14.10 -5.29 14.43
C GLY A 259 -13.61 -3.84 14.51
N ALA A 260 -13.39 -3.24 13.35
CA ALA A 260 -13.03 -1.84 13.23
C ALA A 260 -13.57 -1.22 11.93
N PHE A 261 -13.92 0.06 12.04
CA PHE A 261 -14.15 0.96 10.92
C PHE A 261 -13.01 1.99 10.94
N TYR A 262 -12.37 2.22 9.81
CA TYR A 262 -11.24 3.12 9.68
C TYR A 262 -11.52 4.17 8.60
N ASP A 263 -11.66 5.42 9.03
CA ASP A 263 -11.67 6.59 8.15
C ASP A 263 -10.24 7.15 8.12
N PRO A 264 -9.58 7.24 6.94
CA PRO A 264 -8.21 7.69 6.87
C PRO A 264 -8.10 9.18 7.22
N THR A 265 -6.99 9.59 7.84
CA THR A 265 -6.75 11.00 8.21
C THR A 265 -6.16 11.83 7.07
N ASN A 266 -5.62 11.16 6.05
CA ASN A 266 -5.12 11.76 4.82
C ASN A 266 -5.07 10.69 3.71
N PHE A 267 -4.71 11.09 2.50
CA PHE A 267 -4.27 10.19 1.44
C PHE A 267 -2.87 9.65 1.73
N THR A 268 -2.48 8.60 1.02
CA THR A 268 -1.06 8.24 0.86
C THR A 268 -0.57 8.73 -0.49
N PHE A 269 0.70 9.14 -0.57
CA PHE A 269 1.25 9.77 -1.78
C PHE A 269 2.45 9.01 -2.37
N PRO A 270 2.28 7.75 -2.81
CA PRO A 270 3.35 7.08 -3.53
C PRO A 270 3.78 7.87 -4.76
N ALA A 271 5.06 7.78 -5.06
CA ALA A 271 5.69 8.55 -6.13
C ALA A 271 6.66 7.67 -6.89
N GLY A 272 6.99 8.07 -8.11
CA GLY A 272 7.93 7.31 -8.91
C GLY A 272 8.45 8.09 -10.10
N THR A 273 9.47 7.52 -10.74
CA THR A 273 10.06 8.04 -11.96
C THR A 273 10.13 6.95 -13.01
N TYR A 274 9.46 7.17 -14.14
CA TYR A 274 9.47 6.27 -15.29
C TYR A 274 10.31 6.85 -16.41
N VAL A 275 11.12 6.00 -17.05
CA VAL A 275 11.90 6.32 -18.25
C VAL A 275 11.50 5.35 -19.35
N CYS A 276 11.13 5.89 -20.51
CA CYS A 276 10.76 5.09 -21.67
C CYS A 276 11.61 5.52 -22.87
N GLU A 277 12.24 4.55 -23.51
CA GLU A 277 12.90 4.75 -24.80
C GLU A 277 12.10 4.09 -25.90
N VAL A 278 11.98 4.83 -27.01
CA VAL A 278 11.29 4.37 -28.21
C VAL A 278 12.17 4.52 -29.44
N GLU A 279 12.05 3.56 -30.36
CA GLU A 279 12.50 3.72 -31.74
C GLU A 279 11.30 3.91 -32.65
N VAL A 280 11.43 4.82 -33.61
CA VAL A 280 10.38 5.14 -34.59
C VAL A 280 10.94 4.98 -35.98
N ASP A 281 10.22 4.23 -36.80
CA ASP A 281 10.42 4.18 -38.23
C ASP A 281 9.88 5.47 -38.88
N PRO A 282 10.71 6.32 -39.49
CA PRO A 282 10.27 7.63 -39.99
C PRO A 282 9.33 7.54 -41.19
N ASP A 283 9.37 6.44 -41.96
CA ASP A 283 8.55 6.28 -43.17
C ASP A 283 7.14 5.78 -42.84
N THR A 284 7.00 4.98 -41.77
CA THR A 284 5.73 4.33 -41.41
C THR A 284 5.12 4.83 -40.11
N GLY A 285 5.90 5.53 -39.27
CA GLY A 285 5.49 5.90 -37.90
C GLY A 285 5.44 4.73 -36.93
N LYS A 286 5.82 3.51 -37.35
CA LYS A 286 5.85 2.35 -36.46
C LYS A 286 6.80 2.61 -35.30
N THR A 287 6.25 2.55 -34.09
CA THR A 287 6.96 2.84 -32.84
C THR A 287 7.15 1.55 -32.03
N GLU A 288 8.36 1.34 -31.54
CA GLU A 288 8.71 0.22 -30.66
C GLU A 288 9.25 0.77 -29.34
N VAL A 289 8.75 0.25 -28.22
CA VAL A 289 9.32 0.51 -26.89
C VAL A 289 10.54 -0.40 -26.73
N VAL A 290 11.73 0.19 -26.79
CA VAL A 290 13.01 -0.55 -26.74
C VAL A 290 13.59 -0.65 -25.34
N ASN A 291 13.15 0.20 -24.42
CA ASN A 291 13.44 0.12 -23.00
C ASN A 291 12.34 0.80 -22.18
N PHE A 292 11.95 0.22 -21.06
CA PHE A 292 11.04 0.83 -20.11
C PHE A 292 11.52 0.54 -18.69
N VAL A 293 11.83 1.60 -17.94
CA VAL A 293 12.29 1.53 -16.55
C VAL A 293 11.24 2.19 -15.68
N ALA A 294 10.82 1.49 -14.64
CA ALA A 294 9.93 1.99 -13.60
C ALA A 294 10.67 1.96 -12.25
N ALA A 295 10.82 3.13 -11.63
CA ALA A 295 11.27 3.24 -10.24
C ALA A 295 10.13 3.82 -9.41
N ASP A 296 9.53 2.99 -8.55
CA ASP A 296 8.39 3.34 -7.71
C ASP A 296 8.77 3.31 -6.23
N ASP A 297 8.25 4.27 -5.48
CA ASP A 297 8.27 4.31 -4.02
C ASP A 297 6.82 4.24 -3.50
N PHE A 298 6.47 3.08 -2.95
CA PHE A 298 5.17 2.80 -2.34
C PHE A 298 5.20 2.85 -0.80
N GLY A 299 6.34 3.25 -0.21
CA GLY A 299 6.61 3.07 1.21
C GLY A 299 6.86 1.60 1.56
N ASN A 300 6.21 1.12 2.63
CA ASN A 300 6.40 -0.25 3.10
C ASN A 300 5.79 -1.27 2.13
N ILE A 301 6.65 -2.11 1.57
CA ILE A 301 6.25 -3.17 0.63
C ILE A 301 5.87 -4.42 1.42
N ILE A 302 4.61 -4.84 1.28
CA ILE A 302 4.10 -6.09 1.88
C ILE A 302 4.57 -7.32 1.09
N ASN A 303 4.48 -7.26 -0.24
CA ASN A 303 4.84 -8.37 -1.11
C ASN A 303 5.50 -7.86 -2.39
N PRO A 304 6.83 -7.97 -2.52
CA PRO A 304 7.55 -7.51 -3.70
C PRO A 304 7.12 -8.23 -4.99
N MET A 305 6.84 -9.53 -4.92
CA MET A 305 6.46 -10.33 -6.10
C MET A 305 5.14 -9.87 -6.72
N ILE A 306 4.14 -9.56 -5.88
CA ILE A 306 2.84 -9.04 -6.34
C ILE A 306 3.02 -7.65 -6.97
N ILE A 307 3.87 -6.80 -6.38
CA ILE A 307 4.12 -5.46 -6.92
C ILE A 307 4.86 -5.53 -8.26
N GLU A 308 5.91 -6.35 -8.36
CA GLU A 308 6.79 -6.40 -9.52
C GLU A 308 6.16 -7.14 -10.71
N LYS A 309 5.46 -8.25 -10.45
CA LYS A 309 5.01 -9.18 -11.50
C LYS A 309 3.50 -9.33 -11.62
N GLY A 310 2.75 -8.88 -10.62
CA GLY A 310 1.30 -9.17 -10.55
C GLY A 310 1.01 -10.67 -10.49
N GLU A 311 1.95 -11.47 -9.99
CA GLU A 311 1.82 -12.91 -9.80
C GLU A 311 1.23 -13.19 -8.40
N PHE A 312 0.24 -14.08 -8.31
CA PHE A 312 -0.50 -14.42 -7.09
C PHE A 312 -0.24 -15.85 -6.64
#